data_AF-A0A939RTL0-F1
#
_entry.id   AF-A0A939RTL0-F1
#
_cell.length_a   1.000
_cell.length_b   1.000
_cell.length_c   1.000
_cell.angle_alpha   90.00
_cell.angle_beta   90.00
_cell.angle_gamma   90.00
#
_symmetry.space_group_name_H-M   'P 1'
#
loop_
_entity.id
_entity.type
_entity.pdbx_description
1 polymer ?
#
loop_
_entity_poly.entity_id
_entity_poly.type
_entity_poly.pdbx_seq_one_letter_code
_entity_poly.pdbx_strand_id
1 'polypeptide(L)'
;MTDAQVAAWTDVPRPGASREQWVDWASRYNGYELLASHPAHLAAVLAPAREEFQATGQVPTWAGVHLLRGWLFLVLRAHRHAGVDTFAPEHSAEWFAVADRLRTLGRGARAGVTGRG
;
A
#
# COMPACT_ATOMS: atom_id res chain seq x y z
N MET A 1 -3.83 0.35 -19.56
CA MET A 1 -2.67 0.45 -18.65
C MET A 1 -1.51 -0.26 -19.31
N THR A 2 -0.37 0.39 -19.52
CA THR A 2 0.80 -0.22 -20.19
C THR A 2 1.66 -0.99 -19.20
N ASP A 3 2.45 -1.96 -19.67
CA ASP A 3 3.38 -2.72 -18.82
C ASP A 3 4.38 -1.81 -18.08
N ALA A 4 4.77 -0.69 -18.70
CA ALA A 4 5.62 0.33 -18.08
C ALA A 4 4.91 1.06 -16.92
N GLN A 5 3.60 1.31 -17.03
CA GLN A 5 2.81 1.87 -15.94
C GLN A 5 2.66 0.87 -14.80
N VAL A 6 2.45 -0.42 -15.10
CA VAL A 6 2.39 -1.48 -14.07
C VAL A 6 3.71 -1.57 -13.32
N ALA A 7 4.84 -1.64 -14.04
CA ALA A 7 6.17 -1.72 -13.46
C ALA A 7 6.48 -0.52 -12.55
N ALA A 8 6.20 0.70 -13.02
CA ALA A 8 6.36 1.93 -12.23
C ALA A 8 5.47 1.95 -10.97
N TRP A 9 4.35 1.23 -11.00
CA TRP A 9 3.41 1.18 -9.88
C TRP A 9 3.67 0.04 -8.89
N THR A 10 4.48 -0.93 -9.27
CA THR A 10 4.91 -2.02 -8.39
C THR A 10 6.33 -1.86 -7.85
N ASP A 11 7.08 -0.83 -8.27
CA ASP A 11 8.41 -0.56 -7.73
C ASP A 11 8.31 0.01 -6.31
N VAL A 12 8.22 -0.88 -5.33
CA VAL A 12 8.13 -0.56 -3.91
C VAL A 12 9.40 0.18 -3.46
N PRO A 13 9.27 1.30 -2.72
CA PRO A 13 10.42 2.03 -2.19
C PRO A 13 11.38 1.12 -1.43
N ARG A 14 12.68 1.41 -1.55
CA ARG A 14 13.73 0.57 -0.94
C ARG A 14 13.63 0.56 0.59
N PRO A 15 14.10 -0.52 1.24
CA PRO A 15 14.39 -0.48 2.67
C PRO A 15 15.30 0.73 2.97
N GLY A 16 14.89 1.60 3.90
CA GLY A 16 15.61 2.85 4.23
C GLY A 16 15.15 4.10 3.47
N ALA A 17 14.16 4.01 2.58
CA ALA A 17 13.56 5.19 1.93
C ALA A 17 12.94 6.16 2.96
N SER A 18 13.08 7.46 2.73
CA SER A 18 12.59 8.52 3.61
C SER A 18 11.07 8.55 3.67
N ARG A 19 10.55 9.28 4.68
CA ARG A 19 9.13 9.53 4.86
C ARG A 19 8.48 10.11 3.60
N GLU A 20 9.07 11.18 3.04
CA GLU A 20 8.50 11.83 1.86
C GLU A 20 8.43 10.86 0.68
N GLN A 21 9.42 9.99 0.52
CA GLN A 21 9.45 9.01 -0.57
C GLN A 21 8.30 8.00 -0.49
N TRP A 22 7.93 7.55 0.71
CA TRP A 22 6.79 6.65 0.89
C TRP A 22 5.44 7.34 0.68
N VAL A 23 5.29 8.57 1.20
CA VAL A 23 4.07 9.38 1.03
C VAL A 23 3.87 9.72 -0.44
N ASP A 24 4.92 10.18 -1.12
CA ASP A 24 4.92 10.50 -2.54
C ASP A 24 4.60 9.25 -3.36
N TRP A 25 5.28 8.12 -3.11
CA TRP A 25 4.98 6.87 -3.81
C TRP A 25 3.54 6.38 -3.62
N ALA A 26 3.01 6.40 -2.40
CA ALA A 26 1.63 5.96 -2.14
C ALA A 26 0.59 6.93 -2.72
N SER A 27 0.85 8.24 -2.69
CA SER A 27 -0.06 9.26 -3.23
C SER A 27 -0.13 9.29 -4.75
N ARG A 28 0.95 8.88 -5.45
CA ARG A 28 0.94 8.67 -6.91
C ARG A 28 0.10 7.48 -7.37
N TYR A 29 -0.39 6.64 -6.44
CA TYR A 29 -1.35 5.59 -6.76
C TYR A 29 -2.75 6.17 -6.68
N ASN A 30 -3.39 6.41 -7.82
CA ASN A 30 -4.82 6.69 -7.78
C ASN A 30 -5.59 5.38 -7.58
N GLY A 31 -5.73 4.96 -6.31
CA GLY A 31 -6.48 3.75 -5.95
C GLY A 31 -7.93 3.80 -6.44
N TYR A 32 -8.47 4.99 -6.68
CA TYR A 32 -9.82 5.13 -7.23
C TYR A 32 -9.91 4.77 -8.71
N GLU A 33 -8.91 5.11 -9.52
CA GLU A 33 -8.91 4.74 -10.94
C GLU A 33 -8.59 3.26 -11.17
N LEU A 34 -7.90 2.62 -10.23
CA LEU A 34 -7.26 1.32 -10.47
C LEU A 34 -7.88 0.15 -9.71
N LEU A 35 -8.44 0.39 -8.54
CA LEU A 35 -9.03 -0.68 -7.72
C LEU A 35 -10.54 -0.53 -7.56
N ALA A 36 -11.03 0.70 -7.56
CA ALA A 36 -12.42 0.96 -7.26
C ALA A 36 -12.77 2.39 -7.65
N SER A 37 -13.60 2.56 -8.67
CA SER A 37 -13.99 3.85 -9.29
C SER A 37 -14.37 4.98 -8.32
N HIS A 38 -14.69 4.70 -7.04
CA HIS A 38 -15.00 5.66 -5.98
C HIS A 38 -14.50 5.23 -4.59
N PRO A 39 -14.38 6.16 -3.60
CA PRO A 39 -13.88 5.89 -2.25
C PRO A 39 -14.58 4.79 -1.48
N ALA A 40 -15.91 4.72 -1.55
CA ALA A 40 -16.70 3.70 -0.86
C ALA A 40 -16.42 2.30 -1.42
N HIS A 41 -16.20 2.18 -2.72
CA HIS A 41 -15.84 0.93 -3.36
C HIS A 41 -14.42 0.48 -2.96
N LEU A 42 -13.48 1.42 -2.81
CA LEU A 42 -12.13 1.09 -2.35
C LEU A 42 -12.16 0.58 -0.91
N ALA A 43 -12.94 1.23 -0.05
CA ALA A 43 -13.13 0.77 1.32
C ALA A 43 -13.76 -0.63 1.37
N ALA A 44 -14.75 -0.92 0.52
CA ALA A 44 -15.38 -2.23 0.43
C ALA A 44 -14.42 -3.32 -0.07
N VAL A 45 -13.60 -3.03 -1.08
CA VAL A 45 -12.56 -3.96 -1.59
C VAL A 45 -11.51 -4.26 -0.52
N LEU A 46 -11.18 -3.27 0.30
CA LEU A 46 -10.21 -3.41 1.40
C LEU A 46 -10.80 -4.06 2.66
N ALA A 47 -12.13 -4.05 2.83
CA ALA A 47 -12.78 -4.47 4.07
C ALA A 47 -12.34 -5.86 4.56
N PRO A 48 -12.31 -6.92 3.72
CA PRO A 48 -11.89 -8.24 4.19
C PRO A 48 -10.45 -8.26 4.71
N ALA A 49 -9.55 -7.52 4.06
CA ALA A 49 -8.15 -7.44 4.48
C ALA A 49 -7.99 -6.67 5.80
N ARG A 50 -8.79 -5.61 5.96
CA ARG A 50 -8.81 -4.79 7.17
C ARG A 50 -9.41 -5.55 8.35
N GLU A 51 -10.49 -6.28 8.14
CA GLU A 51 -11.12 -7.11 9.16
C GLU A 51 -10.17 -8.20 9.67
N GLU A 52 -9.47 -8.89 8.78
CA GLU A 52 -8.46 -9.89 9.17
C GLU A 52 -7.30 -9.24 9.96
N PHE A 53 -6.82 -8.07 9.55
CA PHE A 53 -5.81 -7.34 10.31
C PHE A 53 -6.31 -6.88 11.68
N GLN A 54 -7.54 -6.40 11.80
CA GLN A 54 -8.13 -6.02 13.09
C GLN A 54 -8.30 -7.23 14.01
N ALA A 55 -8.62 -8.40 13.46
CA ALA A 55 -8.77 -9.64 14.22
C ALA A 55 -7.44 -10.25 14.67
N THR A 56 -6.38 -10.14 13.85
CA THR A 56 -5.12 -10.90 14.04
C THR A 56 -3.89 -10.03 14.32
N GLY A 57 -3.97 -8.72 14.06
CA GLY A 57 -2.84 -7.81 14.02
C GLY A 57 -1.88 -8.05 12.85
N GLN A 58 -2.23 -8.93 11.90
CA GLN A 58 -1.36 -9.33 10.79
C GLN A 58 -1.96 -8.95 9.44
N VAL A 59 -1.12 -8.46 8.53
CA VAL A 59 -1.56 -8.18 7.16
C VAL A 59 -1.70 -9.51 6.41
N PRO A 60 -2.83 -9.74 5.73
CA PRO A 60 -3.08 -11.03 5.10
C PRO A 60 -2.04 -11.39 4.05
N THR A 61 -1.68 -12.67 3.97
CA THR A 61 -0.66 -13.14 3.01
C THR A 61 -1.16 -13.09 1.57
N TRP A 62 -2.47 -13.24 1.36
CA TRP A 62 -3.16 -13.15 0.07
C TRP A 62 -3.22 -11.72 -0.48
N ALA A 63 -2.99 -10.70 0.36
CA ALA A 63 -3.00 -9.30 -0.07
C ALA A 63 -1.78 -9.00 -0.95
N GLY A 64 -2.03 -8.83 -2.25
CA GLY A 64 -1.01 -8.46 -3.22
C GLY A 64 -0.63 -6.97 -3.19
N VAL A 65 0.43 -6.62 -3.92
CA VAL A 65 1.02 -5.26 -3.94
C VAL A 65 -0.02 -4.16 -4.24
N HIS A 66 -0.92 -4.40 -5.19
CA HIS A 66 -1.94 -3.41 -5.56
C HIS A 66 -2.94 -3.15 -4.42
N LEU A 67 -3.45 -4.21 -3.79
CA LEU A 67 -4.39 -4.09 -2.68
C LEU A 67 -3.75 -3.36 -1.49
N LEU A 68 -2.51 -3.74 -1.14
CA LEU A 68 -1.75 -3.11 -0.06
C LEU A 68 -1.42 -1.64 -0.35
N ARG A 69 -1.09 -1.30 -1.60
CA ARG A 69 -0.87 0.10 -2.00
C ARG A 69 -2.17 0.92 -1.95
N GLY A 70 -3.29 0.32 -2.34
CA GLY A 70 -4.63 0.91 -2.17
C GLY A 70 -4.98 1.16 -0.71
N TRP A 71 -4.57 0.27 0.20
CA TRP A 71 -4.74 0.45 1.64
C TRP A 71 -3.93 1.64 2.15
N LEU A 72 -2.64 1.75 1.82
CA LEU A 72 -1.82 2.92 2.20
C LEU A 72 -2.43 4.23 1.68
N PHE A 73 -2.94 4.24 0.45
CA PHE A 73 -3.63 5.39 -0.12
C PHE A 73 -4.88 5.79 0.67
N LEU A 74 -5.71 4.80 1.08
CA LEU A 74 -6.90 5.06 1.88
C LEU A 74 -6.53 5.65 3.25
N VAL A 75 -5.51 5.11 3.91
CA VAL A 75 -4.99 5.63 5.18
C VAL A 75 -4.55 7.08 5.01
N LEU A 76 -3.67 7.38 4.04
CA LEU A 76 -3.23 8.76 3.76
C LEU A 76 -4.41 9.73 3.58
N ARG A 77 -5.45 9.28 2.89
CA ARG A 77 -6.62 10.11 2.62
C ARG A 77 -7.48 10.33 3.86
N ALA A 78 -7.72 9.29 4.66
CA ALA A 78 -8.43 9.42 5.93
C ALA A 78 -7.71 10.41 6.86
N HIS A 79 -6.38 10.32 6.94
CA HIS A 79 -5.53 11.25 7.69
C HIS A 79 -5.66 12.70 7.19
N ARG A 80 -5.58 12.93 5.87
CA ARG A 80 -5.76 14.28 5.27
C ARG A 80 -7.14 14.88 5.56
N HIS A 81 -8.19 14.06 5.61
CA HIS A 81 -9.55 14.53 5.88
C HIS A 81 -9.86 14.71 7.37
N ALA A 82 -9.10 14.09 8.28
CA ALA A 82 -9.29 14.22 9.73
C ALA A 82 -8.85 15.59 10.29
N GLY A 83 -8.08 16.38 9.53
CA GLY A 83 -7.78 17.78 9.85
C GLY A 83 -6.85 18.03 11.05
N VAL A 84 -6.26 16.97 11.63
CA VAL A 84 -5.33 17.09 12.77
C VAL A 84 -3.90 16.85 12.30
N ASP A 85 -3.07 17.90 12.30
CA ASP A 85 -1.63 17.85 11.92
C ASP A 85 -0.79 16.86 12.75
N THR A 86 -1.33 16.36 13.87
CA THR A 86 -0.68 15.38 14.76
C THR A 86 -0.94 13.93 14.39
N PHE A 87 -1.89 13.64 13.50
CA PHE A 87 -2.14 12.28 13.01
C PHE A 87 -1.25 12.00 11.80
N ALA A 88 0.01 11.70 12.07
CA ALA A 88 0.95 11.15 11.10
C ALA A 88 0.50 9.71 10.72
N PRO A 89 0.26 9.38 9.43
CA PRO A 89 -0.05 8.02 8.97
C PRO A 89 0.93 6.98 9.49
N GLU A 90 2.20 7.38 9.60
CA GLU A 90 3.31 6.64 10.18
C GLU A 90 3.23 6.45 11.71
N HIS A 91 2.14 6.83 12.37
CA HIS A 91 1.84 6.44 13.75
C HIS A 91 0.71 5.40 13.81
N SER A 92 0.08 5.08 12.68
CA SER A 92 -0.92 4.03 12.62
C SER A 92 -0.24 2.65 12.53
N ALA A 93 -0.68 1.71 13.37
CA ALA A 93 -0.23 0.32 13.29
C ALA A 93 -0.54 -0.29 11.91
N GLU A 94 -1.66 0.10 11.28
CA GLU A 94 -2.02 -0.29 9.92
C GLU A 94 -0.94 0.11 8.90
N TRP A 95 -0.46 1.37 8.93
CA TRP A 95 0.55 1.84 7.99
C TRP A 95 1.85 1.04 8.07
N PHE A 96 2.36 0.82 9.28
CA PHE A 96 3.59 0.07 9.45
C PHE A 96 3.47 -1.38 8.99
N ALA A 97 2.38 -2.05 9.37
CA ALA A 97 2.18 -3.45 9.00
C ALA A 97 2.06 -3.62 7.48
N VAL A 98 1.33 -2.72 6.81
CA VAL A 98 1.17 -2.75 5.35
C VAL A 98 2.48 -2.41 4.64
N ALA A 99 3.21 -1.39 5.11
CA ALA A 99 4.51 -1.02 4.55
C ALA A 99 5.54 -2.14 4.72
N ASP A 100 5.57 -2.82 5.87
CA ASP A 100 6.45 -3.97 6.09
C ASP A 100 6.11 -5.13 5.15
N ARG A 101 4.82 -5.48 5.02
CA ARG A 101 4.39 -6.51 4.06
C ARG A 101 4.80 -6.17 2.63
N LEU A 102 4.62 -4.93 2.19
CA LEU A 102 5.07 -4.47 0.87
C LEU A 102 6.59 -4.62 0.69
N ARG A 103 7.40 -4.34 1.72
CA ARG A 103 8.85 -4.56 1.67
C ARG A 103 9.22 -6.04 1.56
N THR A 104 8.45 -6.95 2.15
CA THR A 104 8.68 -8.41 1.96
C THR A 104 8.40 -8.83 0.53
N LEU A 105 7.29 -8.36 -0.06
CA LEU A 105 6.92 -8.67 -1.45
C LEU A 105 7.90 -8.07 -2.47
N GLY A 106 8.35 -6.82 -2.25
CA GLY A 106 9.33 -6.15 -3.10
C GLY A 106 10.74 -6.76 -3.04
N ARG A 107 11.07 -7.54 -2.00
CA ARG A 107 12.30 -8.35 -1.94
C ARG A 107 12.15 -9.65 -2.73
N GLY A 108 11.02 -10.35 -2.57
CA GLY A 108 10.74 -11.59 -3.30
C GLY A 108 10.66 -11.40 -4.82
N ALA A 109 10.04 -10.31 -5.28
CA ALA A 109 9.95 -9.97 -6.70
C ALA A 109 11.32 -9.75 -7.36
N ARG A 110 12.27 -9.15 -6.64
CA ARG A 110 13.63 -8.89 -7.16
C ARG A 110 14.51 -10.14 -7.17
N ALA A 111 14.34 -11.05 -6.21
CA ALA A 111 15.05 -12.33 -6.18
C ALA A 111 14.59 -13.30 -7.30
N GLY A 112 13.34 -13.19 -7.75
CA GLY A 112 12.81 -13.99 -8.86
C GLY A 112 13.32 -13.58 -10.25
N VAL A 113 13.83 -12.35 -10.41
CA VAL A 113 14.36 -11.83 -11.69
C VAL A 113 15.80 -12.32 -11.96
N THR A 114 16.56 -12.69 -10.92
CA THR A 114 17.95 -13.17 -11.06
C THR A 114 18.09 -14.66 -11.36
N GLY A 115 16.98 -15.40 -11.50
CA GLY A 115 16.96 -16.85 -11.66
C GLY A 115 16.38 -17.33 -13.00
N ARG A 116 16.88 -16.80 -14.12
CA ARG A 116 16.65 -17.41 -15.44
C ARG A 116 17.78 -17.02 -16.40
N GLY A 117 18.84 -17.82 -16.40
CA GLY A 117 19.94 -17.81 -17.36
C GLY A 117 20.26 -19.24 -17.76
#